data_AF-A0A1R3U0Z8-F1
#
_entry.id   AF-A0A1R3U0Z8-F1
#
_cell.length_a   1.000
_cell.length_b   1.000
_cell.length_c   1.000
_cell.angle_alpha   90.00
_cell.angle_beta   90.00
_cell.angle_gamma   90.00
#
_symmetry.space_group_name_H-M   'P 1'
#
loop_
_entity.id
_entity.type
_entity.pdbx_description
1 polymer ?
#
loop_
_entity_poly.entity_id
_entity_poly.type
_entity_poly.pdbx_seq_one_letter_code
_entity_poly.pdbx_strand_id
1 'polypeptide(L)'
;MADSENSRTLSISSRGKKRSTSSASKKMPYVINRRNLLPVAARVLEEHLAEIPRRTVSGPTRVNELWPKWWDLHQQRLKATALRESLEQQLLDEIGGRPEVRIDIGGEGEPRIAASLKEITALTSVIGEERVSQARALLRQRRRQWKRANQRIGYTAALHDEEHIKTSEGISGRVLLVMQPYHLVEMAAKLHCLLVMKDPDLKLEQDPWPHLRMMLKEIIRPRVSKLLLDGEPAAVNS
;
A
#
# COMPACT_ATOMS: atom_id res chain seq x y z
N MET A 1 25.57 24.59 -60.54
CA MET A 1 24.16 24.69 -60.09
C MET A 1 24.12 24.33 -58.61
N ALA A 2 23.50 25.19 -57.80
CA ALA A 2 23.19 25.11 -56.36
C ALA A 2 24.40 25.04 -55.41
N ASP A 3 24.78 26.10 -54.68
CA ASP A 3 24.12 26.81 -53.53
C ASP A 3 23.86 25.89 -52.35
N SER A 4 24.51 26.09 -51.19
CA SER A 4 23.99 26.78 -49.99
C SER A 4 24.13 25.76 -48.85
N GLU A 5 24.40 26.01 -47.58
CA GLU A 5 24.22 27.17 -46.72
C GLU A 5 24.92 26.79 -45.40
N ASN A 6 26.03 27.44 -45.04
CA ASN A 6 26.62 27.27 -43.71
C ASN A 6 26.29 28.50 -42.87
N SER A 7 25.05 28.56 -42.41
CA SER A 7 24.55 29.64 -41.55
C SER A 7 24.83 29.32 -40.09
N ARG A 8 25.89 29.95 -39.58
CA ARG A 8 26.10 30.19 -38.16
C ARG A 8 25.06 31.18 -37.67
N THR A 9 24.23 30.78 -36.72
CA THR A 9 23.51 31.71 -35.84
C THR A 9 23.61 31.24 -34.40
N LEU A 10 24.41 31.99 -33.63
CA LEU A 10 24.41 31.98 -32.18
C LEU A 10 23.08 32.55 -31.68
N SER A 11 22.30 31.77 -30.95
CA SER A 11 21.15 32.28 -30.20
C SER A 11 21.45 32.29 -28.70
N ILE A 12 21.68 33.52 -28.23
CA ILE A 12 21.58 34.06 -26.87
C ILE A 12 20.81 33.15 -25.91
N SER A 13 21.52 32.52 -24.97
CA SER A 13 20.92 31.93 -23.79
C SER A 13 20.86 32.98 -22.69
N SER A 14 19.66 33.51 -22.43
CA SER A 14 19.42 34.23 -21.18
C SER A 14 17.98 34.03 -20.73
N ARG A 15 17.82 34.04 -19.40
CA ARG A 15 16.58 33.98 -18.61
C ARG A 15 15.95 32.60 -18.41
N GLY A 16 16.60 31.87 -17.50
CA GLY A 16 16.01 31.56 -16.19
C GLY A 16 14.50 31.38 -16.15
N LYS A 17 14.03 30.24 -16.67
CA LYS A 17 12.69 29.75 -16.38
C LYS A 17 12.70 29.21 -14.95
N LYS A 18 12.45 30.12 -13.98
CA LYS A 18 12.06 29.74 -12.62
C LYS A 18 10.95 28.70 -12.77
N ARG A 19 11.23 27.46 -12.39
CA ARG A 19 10.21 26.43 -12.22
C ARG A 19 9.24 26.99 -11.19
N SER A 20 8.14 27.54 -11.66
CA SER A 20 6.98 27.85 -10.85
C SER A 20 6.62 26.58 -10.10
N THR A 21 6.83 26.59 -8.79
CA THR A 21 6.28 25.63 -7.83
C THR A 21 4.76 25.80 -7.83
N SER A 22 4.12 25.32 -8.89
CA SER A 22 2.68 25.25 -9.06
C SER A 22 2.33 23.79 -9.30
N SER A 23 2.78 22.91 -8.41
CA SER A 23 2.27 21.55 -8.33
C SER A 23 1.14 21.52 -7.31
N ALA A 24 -0.02 21.98 -7.76
CA ALA A 24 -1.33 21.57 -7.27
C ALA A 24 -1.52 21.56 -5.75
N SER A 25 -1.92 22.71 -5.21
CA SER A 25 -2.89 22.74 -4.11
C SER A 25 -4.18 22.06 -4.60
N LYS A 26 -4.18 20.73 -4.72
CA LYS A 26 -5.39 19.93 -5.01
C LYS A 26 -6.38 20.34 -3.93
N LYS A 27 -7.44 21.06 -4.29
CA LYS A 27 -8.46 21.54 -3.34
C LYS A 27 -8.85 20.39 -2.41
N MET A 28 -8.66 20.56 -1.10
CA MET A 28 -9.10 19.55 -0.14
C MET A 28 -10.60 19.33 -0.33
N PRO A 29 -11.08 18.08 -0.29
CA PRO A 29 -12.51 17.83 -0.39
C PRO A 29 -13.21 18.57 0.76
N TYR A 30 -14.21 19.39 0.41
CA TYR A 30 -14.97 20.17 1.38
C TYR A 30 -15.68 19.27 2.42
N VAL A 31 -15.97 18.02 2.06
CA VAL A 31 -16.61 17.03 2.92
C VAL A 31 -15.69 15.82 3.16
N ILE A 32 -15.28 15.63 4.42
CA ILE A 32 -14.63 14.41 4.89
C ILE A 32 -15.71 13.43 5.34
N ASN A 33 -15.91 12.38 4.55
CA ASN A 33 -16.77 11.25 4.84
C ASN A 33 -15.92 10.04 5.29
N ARG A 34 -16.59 8.94 5.61
CA ARG A 34 -15.89 7.73 6.07
C ARG A 34 -14.96 7.14 4.98
N ARG A 35 -15.36 7.14 3.72
CA ARG A 35 -14.59 6.52 2.62
C ARG A 35 -13.32 7.28 2.26
N ASN A 36 -13.29 8.59 2.50
CA ASN A 36 -12.14 9.44 2.15
C ASN A 36 -11.32 9.90 3.37
N LEU A 37 -11.70 9.52 4.60
CA LEU A 37 -11.02 9.97 5.82
C LEU A 37 -9.52 9.63 5.83
N LEU A 38 -9.14 8.36 5.62
CA LEU A 38 -7.72 7.95 5.70
C LEU A 38 -6.85 8.54 4.58
N PRO A 39 -7.28 8.58 3.31
CA PRO A 39 -6.51 9.25 2.25
C PRO A 39 -6.40 10.76 2.43
N VAL A 40 -7.47 11.43 2.89
CA VAL A 40 -7.43 12.87 3.16
C VAL A 40 -6.51 13.17 4.34
N ALA A 41 -6.64 12.41 5.42
CA ALA A 41 -5.77 12.52 6.59
C ALA A 41 -4.30 12.36 6.22
N ALA A 42 -3.95 11.34 5.43
CA ALA A 42 -2.57 11.14 5.00
C ALA A 42 -1.99 12.37 4.31
N ARG A 43 -2.74 12.97 3.39
CA ARG A 43 -2.29 14.16 2.67
C ARG A 43 -2.14 15.38 3.58
N VAL A 44 -3.11 15.61 4.46
CA VAL A 44 -3.07 16.70 5.47
C VAL A 44 -1.85 16.54 6.38
N LEU A 45 -1.59 15.31 6.83
CA LEU A 45 -0.47 14.98 7.71
C LEU A 45 0.87 15.17 7.02
N GLU A 46 1.01 14.77 5.76
CA GLU A 46 2.23 14.97 4.98
C GLU A 46 2.60 16.46 4.88
N GLU A 47 1.61 17.32 4.63
CA GLU A 47 1.78 18.78 4.59
C GLU A 47 2.17 19.33 5.98
N HIS A 48 1.42 19.03 7.04
CA HIS A 48 1.66 19.60 8.37
C HIS A 48 2.85 19.03 9.13
N LEU A 49 3.21 17.77 8.93
CA LEU A 49 4.39 17.19 9.57
C LEU A 49 5.69 17.78 8.98
N ALA A 50 5.67 18.19 7.71
CA ALA A 50 6.77 18.87 7.05
C ALA A 50 6.98 20.31 7.57
N GLU A 51 5.94 20.94 8.12
CA GLU A 51 6.01 22.28 8.72
C GLU A 51 6.67 22.27 10.11
N ILE A 52 6.76 21.11 10.78
CA ILE A 52 7.41 21.00 12.09
C ILE A 52 8.91 21.28 11.93
N PRO A 53 9.48 22.26 12.66
CA PRO A 53 10.91 22.55 12.60
C PRO A 53 11.74 21.32 12.95
N ARG A 54 12.79 21.09 12.15
CA ARG A 54 13.79 20.07 12.46
C ARG A 54 14.46 20.38 13.79
N ARG A 55 14.76 19.34 14.57
CA ARG A 55 15.53 19.52 15.80
C ARG A 55 16.90 20.08 15.47
N THR A 56 17.35 21.01 16.31
CA THR A 56 18.73 21.50 16.35
C THR A 56 19.64 20.61 17.21
N VAL A 57 19.06 19.78 18.09
CA VAL A 57 19.78 18.89 19.02
C VAL A 57 19.47 17.42 18.70
N SER A 58 20.50 16.58 18.71
CA SER A 58 20.38 15.13 18.48
C SER A 58 19.49 14.46 19.54
N GLY A 59 18.63 13.54 19.10
CA GLY A 59 17.74 12.77 19.97
C GLY A 59 17.04 11.64 19.19
N PRO A 60 16.18 10.84 19.84
CA PRO A 60 15.44 9.77 19.18
C PRO A 60 14.59 10.28 18.02
N THR A 61 14.45 9.46 16.97
CA THR A 61 13.66 9.75 15.77
C THR A 61 12.23 10.13 16.15
N ARG A 62 11.75 11.27 15.65
CA ARG A 62 10.41 11.79 15.98
C ARG A 62 9.30 11.16 15.12
N VAL A 63 8.06 11.32 15.57
CA VAL A 63 6.87 10.85 14.85
C VAL A 63 6.77 11.50 13.46
N ASN A 64 7.09 12.79 13.34
CA ASN A 64 7.10 13.50 12.06
C ASN A 64 8.12 12.97 11.03
N GLU A 65 9.17 12.28 11.48
CA GLU A 65 10.16 11.62 10.60
C GLU A 65 9.82 10.15 10.31
N LEU A 66 9.11 9.49 11.24
CA LEU A 66 8.74 8.08 11.13
C LEU A 66 7.46 7.87 10.32
N TRP A 67 6.44 8.72 10.52
CA TRP A 67 5.15 8.56 9.86
C TRP A 67 5.26 8.59 8.32
N PRO A 68 6.01 9.52 7.68
CA PRO A 68 6.16 9.51 6.22
C PRO A 68 6.80 8.21 5.71
N LYS A 69 7.85 7.72 6.39
CA LYS A 69 8.52 6.46 6.03
C LYS A 69 7.59 5.25 6.15
N TRP A 70 6.79 5.21 7.23
CA TRP A 70 5.78 4.18 7.41
C TRP A 70 4.69 4.27 6.33
N TRP A 71 4.23 5.47 5.99
CA TRP A 71 3.22 5.67 4.96
C TRP A 71 3.71 5.26 3.58
N ASP A 72 4.97 5.52 3.24
CA ASP A 72 5.60 5.03 2.02
C ASP A 72 5.62 3.50 1.96
N LEU A 73 5.99 2.84 3.06
CA LEU A 73 5.95 1.37 3.18
C LEU A 73 4.52 0.84 3.00
N HIS A 74 3.53 1.51 3.58
CA HIS A 74 2.12 1.16 3.41
C HIS A 74 1.69 1.24 1.94
N GLN A 75 2.04 2.33 1.24
CA GLN A 75 1.75 2.49 -0.18
C GLN A 75 2.48 1.45 -1.04
N GLN A 76 3.72 1.11 -0.68
CA GLN A 76 4.46 0.03 -1.34
C GLN A 76 3.80 -1.33 -1.12
N ARG A 77 3.31 -1.62 0.09
CA ARG A 77 2.58 -2.87 0.37
C ARG A 77 1.34 -2.98 -0.51
N LEU A 78 0.50 -1.94 -0.59
CA LEU A 78 -0.70 -1.96 -1.42
C LEU A 78 -0.38 -2.28 -2.89
N LYS A 79 0.70 -1.69 -3.41
CA LYS A 79 1.17 -1.97 -4.78
C LYS A 79 1.70 -3.40 -4.93
N ALA A 80 2.45 -3.89 -3.94
CA ALA A 80 2.98 -5.26 -3.94
C ALA A 80 1.86 -6.31 -3.86
N THR A 81 0.84 -6.08 -3.03
CA THR A 81 -0.36 -6.92 -2.96
C THR A 81 -1.07 -6.98 -4.30
N ALA A 82 -1.36 -5.83 -4.92
CA ALA A 82 -2.02 -5.78 -6.22
C ALA A 82 -1.20 -6.49 -7.31
N LEU A 83 0.13 -6.33 -7.29
CA LEU A 83 1.04 -7.04 -8.20
C LEU A 83 0.98 -8.55 -7.96
N ARG A 84 1.10 -9.01 -6.70
CA ARG A 84 1.02 -10.44 -6.36
C ARG A 84 -0.31 -11.03 -6.85
N GLU A 85 -1.43 -10.36 -6.61
CA GLU A 85 -2.75 -10.82 -7.03
C GLU A 85 -2.86 -10.92 -8.55
N SER A 86 -2.35 -9.92 -9.28
CA SER A 86 -2.30 -9.97 -10.75
C SER A 86 -1.45 -11.13 -11.27
N LEU A 87 -0.30 -11.40 -10.64
CA LEU A 87 0.58 -12.50 -11.04
C LEU A 87 0.01 -13.87 -10.63
N GLU A 88 -0.71 -13.95 -9.51
CA GLU A 88 -1.45 -15.16 -9.11
C GLU A 88 -2.52 -15.49 -10.14
N GLN A 89 -3.32 -14.50 -10.54
CA GLN A 89 -4.36 -14.68 -11.54
C GLN A 89 -3.76 -15.13 -12.88
N GLN A 90 -2.70 -14.46 -13.34
CA GLN A 90 -2.00 -14.84 -14.57
C GLN A 90 -1.47 -16.28 -14.52
N LEU A 91 -0.93 -16.71 -13.39
CA LEU A 91 -0.41 -18.06 -13.19
C LEU A 91 -1.53 -19.11 -13.20
N LEU A 92 -2.68 -18.79 -12.59
CA LEU A 92 -3.87 -19.65 -12.61
C LEU A 92 -4.44 -19.78 -14.02
N ASP A 93 -4.53 -18.69 -14.77
CA ASP A 93 -5.06 -18.67 -16.13
C ASP A 93 -4.18 -19.48 -17.09
N GLU A 94 -2.86 -19.43 -16.95
CA GLU A 94 -1.93 -20.17 -17.80
C GLU A 94 -1.93 -21.68 -17.54
N ILE A 95 -2.02 -22.10 -16.28
CA ILE A 95 -1.91 -23.51 -15.91
C ILE A 95 -3.28 -24.19 -15.85
N GLY A 96 -4.37 -23.41 -15.81
CA GLY A 96 -5.72 -23.91 -15.60
C GLY A 96 -6.00 -24.28 -14.14
N GLY A 97 -5.33 -23.60 -13.21
CA GLY A 97 -5.55 -23.74 -11.76
C GLY A 97 -4.34 -24.21 -10.95
N ARG A 98 -4.59 -24.53 -9.68
CA ARG A 98 -3.58 -24.92 -8.69
C ARG A 98 -3.00 -26.31 -8.98
N PRO A 99 -1.76 -26.61 -8.53
CA PRO A 99 -1.11 -27.89 -8.77
C PRO A 99 -1.68 -28.98 -7.84
N GLU A 100 -2.91 -29.38 -8.12
CA GLU A 100 -3.71 -30.36 -7.39
C GLU A 100 -4.19 -31.45 -8.33
N VAL A 101 -4.64 -32.60 -7.83
CA VAL A 101 -5.14 -33.72 -8.63
C VAL A 101 -6.51 -34.14 -8.14
N ARG A 102 -7.45 -34.33 -9.07
CA ARG A 102 -8.77 -34.92 -8.80
C ARG A 102 -8.67 -36.43 -8.89
N ILE A 103 -9.12 -37.13 -7.86
CA ILE A 103 -9.06 -38.58 -7.73
C ILE A 103 -10.48 -39.10 -7.52
N ASP A 104 -10.96 -39.89 -8.48
CA ASP A 104 -12.27 -40.54 -8.37
C ASP A 104 -12.17 -41.74 -7.41
N ILE A 105 -12.90 -41.66 -6.31
CA ILE A 105 -13.03 -42.73 -5.32
C ILE A 105 -14.36 -43.42 -5.59
N GLY A 106 -14.32 -44.71 -5.95
CA GLY A 106 -15.54 -45.47 -6.24
C GLY A 106 -16.47 -45.50 -5.02
N GLY A 107 -17.68 -44.99 -5.17
CA GLY A 107 -18.68 -44.89 -4.10
C GLY A 107 -18.84 -43.51 -3.48
N GLU A 108 -17.88 -42.58 -3.69
CA GLU A 108 -18.06 -41.16 -3.39
C GLU A 108 -18.54 -40.44 -4.66
N GLY A 109 -19.65 -39.70 -4.56
CA GLY A 109 -20.25 -38.99 -5.70
C GLY A 109 -19.43 -37.79 -6.19
N GLU A 110 -18.44 -37.34 -5.41
CA GLU A 110 -17.56 -36.22 -5.77
C GLU A 110 -16.08 -36.64 -5.77
N PRO A 111 -15.30 -36.20 -6.78
CA PRO A 111 -13.87 -36.49 -6.85
C PRO A 111 -13.10 -35.81 -5.71
N ARG A 112 -12.24 -36.58 -5.04
CA ARG A 112 -11.39 -36.04 -3.99
C ARG A 112 -10.23 -35.24 -4.59
N ILE A 113 -10.04 -34.02 -4.12
CA ILE A 113 -8.91 -33.18 -4.51
C ILE A 113 -7.73 -33.46 -3.58
N ALA A 114 -6.58 -33.82 -4.15
CA ALA A 114 -5.33 -34.03 -3.43
C ALA A 114 -4.26 -33.05 -3.90
N ALA A 115 -3.71 -32.28 -2.95
CA ALA A 115 -2.66 -31.29 -3.19
C ALA A 115 -1.27 -31.81 -2.78
N SER A 116 -1.20 -32.91 -2.00
CA SER A 116 0.07 -33.45 -1.50
C SER A 116 0.28 -34.93 -1.83
N LEU A 117 1.56 -35.34 -1.97
CA LEU A 117 1.89 -36.76 -2.20
C LEU A 117 1.49 -37.63 -1.00
N LYS A 118 1.45 -37.07 0.22
CA LYS A 118 1.03 -37.78 1.43
C LYS A 118 -0.47 -38.07 1.39
N GLU A 119 -1.29 -37.09 1.00
CA GLU A 119 -2.74 -37.30 0.78
C GLU A 119 -2.99 -38.40 -0.24
N ILE A 120 -2.29 -38.37 -1.38
CA ILE A 120 -2.45 -39.41 -2.42
C ILE A 120 -2.02 -40.78 -1.89
N THR A 121 -0.94 -40.86 -1.12
CA THR A 121 -0.44 -42.14 -0.56
C THR A 121 -1.40 -42.69 0.51
N ALA A 122 -2.08 -41.83 1.26
CA ALA A 122 -3.08 -42.26 2.24
C ALA A 122 -4.28 -42.96 1.60
N LEU A 123 -4.53 -42.73 0.29
CA LEU A 123 -5.62 -43.37 -0.45
C LEU A 123 -5.27 -44.77 -0.99
N THR A 124 -4.08 -45.31 -0.70
CA THR A 124 -3.62 -46.59 -1.28
C THR A 124 -4.59 -47.74 -1.04
N SER A 125 -5.17 -47.84 0.15
CA SER A 125 -6.16 -48.89 0.48
C SER A 125 -7.51 -48.71 -0.22
N VAL A 126 -7.80 -47.50 -0.72
CA VAL A 126 -9.11 -47.14 -1.29
C VAL A 126 -9.09 -47.21 -2.82
N ILE A 127 -8.03 -46.71 -3.46
CA ILE A 127 -7.94 -46.60 -4.93
C ILE A 127 -6.92 -47.56 -5.55
N GLY A 128 -6.13 -48.27 -4.74
CA GLY A 128 -5.09 -49.19 -5.19
C GLY A 128 -3.77 -48.51 -5.59
N GLU A 129 -2.68 -49.28 -5.55
CA GLU A 129 -1.31 -48.78 -5.77
C GLU A 129 -1.08 -48.17 -7.16
N GLU A 130 -1.75 -48.71 -8.18
CA GLU A 130 -1.61 -48.24 -9.56
C GLU A 130 -2.22 -46.83 -9.73
N ARG A 131 -3.45 -46.61 -9.25
CA ARG A 131 -4.10 -45.29 -9.30
C ARG A 131 -3.36 -44.26 -8.44
N VAL A 132 -2.84 -44.67 -7.28
CA VAL A 132 -1.95 -43.82 -6.46
C VAL A 132 -0.72 -43.41 -7.25
N SER A 133 -0.08 -44.34 -7.96
CA SER A 133 1.12 -44.07 -8.76
C SER A 133 0.82 -43.09 -9.90
N GLN A 134 -0.30 -43.26 -10.62
CA GLN A 134 -0.75 -42.35 -11.66
C GLN A 134 -1.05 -40.95 -11.11
N ALA A 135 -1.81 -40.86 -10.01
CA ALA A 135 -2.13 -39.58 -9.37
C ALA A 135 -0.87 -38.84 -8.88
N ARG A 136 0.12 -39.57 -8.34
CA ARG A 136 1.43 -39.00 -7.97
C ARG A 136 2.20 -38.48 -9.18
N ALA A 137 2.19 -39.21 -10.30
CA ALA A 137 2.84 -38.78 -11.54
C ALA A 137 2.19 -37.50 -12.08
N LEU A 138 0.85 -37.44 -12.10
CA LEU A 138 0.10 -36.28 -12.55
C LEU A 138 0.33 -35.07 -11.64
N LEU A 139 0.34 -35.25 -10.30
CA LEU A 139 0.67 -34.18 -9.36
C LEU A 139 2.07 -33.63 -9.59
N ARG A 140 3.06 -34.51 -9.83
CA ARG A 140 4.44 -34.10 -10.15
C ARG A 140 4.51 -33.32 -11.46
N GLN A 141 3.77 -33.73 -12.48
CA GLN A 141 3.70 -33.01 -13.76
C GLN A 141 3.11 -31.61 -13.58
N ARG A 142 1.96 -31.49 -12.90
CA ARG A 142 1.33 -30.19 -12.61
C ARG A 142 2.24 -29.27 -11.79
N ARG A 143 2.92 -29.81 -10.77
CA ARG A 143 3.93 -29.05 -10.00
C ARG A 143 5.11 -28.57 -10.84
N ARG A 144 5.57 -29.39 -11.80
CA ARG A 144 6.65 -28.98 -12.73
C ARG A 144 6.19 -27.87 -13.66
N GLN A 145 4.98 -27.96 -14.21
CA GLN A 145 4.38 -26.90 -15.03
C GLN A 145 4.23 -25.61 -14.22
N TRP A 146 3.69 -25.71 -13.00
CA TRP A 146 3.60 -24.60 -12.06
C TRP A 146 4.95 -23.95 -11.77
N LYS A 147 5.97 -24.75 -11.43
CA LYS A 147 7.30 -24.21 -11.16
C LYS A 147 7.89 -23.49 -12.37
N ARG A 148 7.71 -24.02 -13.58
CA ARG A 148 8.21 -23.40 -14.83
C ARG A 148 7.50 -22.09 -15.14
N ALA A 149 6.16 -22.08 -15.09
CA ALA A 149 5.38 -20.87 -15.31
C ALA A 149 5.68 -19.80 -14.23
N ASN A 150 5.78 -20.22 -12.98
CA ASN A 150 6.18 -19.34 -11.87
C ASN A 150 7.59 -18.75 -12.05
N GLN A 151 8.56 -19.50 -12.57
CA GLN A 151 9.90 -18.97 -12.89
C GLN A 151 9.86 -17.89 -13.98
N ARG A 152 8.90 -17.97 -14.90
CA ARG A 152 8.72 -16.97 -15.97
C ARG A 152 7.90 -15.76 -15.52
N ILE A 153 6.83 -15.99 -14.75
CA ILE A 153 5.91 -14.95 -14.28
C ILE A 153 6.49 -14.19 -13.07
N GLY A 154 7.24 -14.89 -12.20
CA GLY A 154 7.83 -14.29 -11.00
C GLY A 154 6.91 -14.23 -9.79
N TYR A 155 5.79 -14.97 -9.76
CA TYR A 155 4.81 -14.93 -8.66
C TYR A 155 5.42 -15.18 -7.28
N THR A 156 6.27 -16.21 -7.12
CA THR A 156 6.93 -16.48 -5.84
C THR A 156 7.85 -15.35 -5.39
N ALA A 157 8.52 -14.66 -6.32
CA ALA A 157 9.35 -13.52 -5.97
C ALA A 157 8.49 -12.36 -5.46
N ALA A 158 7.41 -12.03 -6.18
CA ALA A 158 6.46 -11.00 -5.75
C ALA A 158 5.80 -11.31 -4.39
N LEU A 159 5.53 -12.60 -4.11
CA LEU A 159 5.03 -13.04 -2.80
C LEU A 159 6.04 -12.78 -1.68
N HIS A 160 7.32 -13.06 -1.91
CA HIS A 160 8.38 -12.75 -0.93
C HIS A 160 8.58 -11.25 -0.74
N ASP A 161 8.55 -10.47 -1.81
CA ASP A 161 8.68 -9.01 -1.74
C ASP A 161 7.52 -8.38 -0.96
N GLU A 162 6.28 -8.81 -1.22
CA GLU A 162 5.11 -8.36 -0.45
C GLU A 162 5.27 -8.67 1.04
N GLU A 163 5.65 -9.90 1.40
CA GLU A 163 5.80 -10.29 2.80
C GLU A 163 6.93 -9.54 3.50
N HIS A 164 8.03 -9.24 2.79
CA HIS A 164 9.11 -8.41 3.29
C HIS A 164 8.66 -6.96 3.57
N ILE A 165 7.93 -6.36 2.63
CA ILE A 165 7.39 -4.99 2.78
C ILE A 165 6.36 -4.95 3.92
N LYS A 166 5.46 -5.92 3.98
CA LYS A 166 4.44 -6.05 5.03
C LYS A 166 5.06 -6.21 6.41
N THR A 167 6.13 -7.00 6.53
CA THR A 167 6.89 -7.13 7.78
C THR A 167 7.50 -5.78 8.17
N SER A 168 8.14 -5.10 7.22
CA SER A 168 8.78 -3.79 7.44
C SER A 168 7.77 -2.70 7.82
N GLU A 169 6.63 -2.61 7.14
CA GLU A 169 5.51 -1.72 7.48
C GLU A 169 4.98 -2.03 8.89
N GLY A 170 4.79 -3.31 9.21
CA GLY A 170 4.29 -3.74 10.51
C GLY A 170 5.22 -3.36 11.66
N ILE A 171 6.53 -3.51 11.49
CA ILE A 171 7.55 -3.08 12.47
C ILE A 171 7.54 -1.56 12.59
N SER A 172 7.63 -0.85 11.47
CA SER A 172 7.66 0.62 11.43
C SER A 172 6.42 1.23 12.08
N GLY A 173 5.23 0.67 11.81
CA GLY A 173 3.96 1.10 12.40
C GLY A 173 3.91 0.87 13.92
N ARG A 174 4.40 -0.29 14.41
CA ARG A 174 4.49 -0.54 15.86
C ARG A 174 5.42 0.44 16.55
N VAL A 175 6.59 0.72 15.97
CA VAL A 175 7.54 1.72 16.49
C VAL A 175 6.87 3.09 16.54
N LEU A 176 6.25 3.52 15.44
CA LEU A 176 5.53 4.78 15.35
C LEU A 176 4.46 4.94 16.45
N LEU A 177 3.70 3.88 16.74
CA LEU A 177 2.64 3.90 17.76
C LEU A 177 3.17 4.02 19.20
N VAL A 178 4.38 3.55 19.50
CA VAL A 178 4.97 3.67 20.85
C VAL A 178 5.77 4.95 21.06
N MET A 179 6.19 5.62 19.99
CA MET A 179 6.94 6.87 20.10
C MET A 179 6.14 7.98 20.77
N GLN A 180 6.81 8.78 21.62
CA GLN A 180 6.20 9.94 22.26
C GLN A 180 5.97 11.07 21.22
N PRO A 181 4.72 11.53 21.05
CA PRO A 181 4.42 12.71 20.25
C PRO A 181 4.64 13.99 21.06
N TYR A 182 5.04 15.05 20.39
CA TYR A 182 5.22 16.39 20.96
C TYR A 182 4.19 17.40 20.43
N HIS A 183 3.63 17.14 19.25
CA HIS A 183 2.64 18.00 18.61
C HIS A 183 1.31 17.27 18.37
N LEU A 184 0.22 18.04 18.32
CA LEU A 184 -1.13 17.49 18.05
C LEU A 184 -1.19 16.77 16.68
N VAL A 185 -0.48 17.28 15.66
CA VAL A 185 -0.39 16.63 14.35
C VAL A 185 0.33 15.28 14.42
N GLU A 186 1.29 15.11 15.34
CA GLU A 186 1.95 13.81 15.58
C GLU A 186 0.99 12.83 16.26
N MET A 187 0.09 13.30 17.13
CA MET A 187 -1.01 12.47 17.65
C MET A 187 -1.95 12.01 16.54
N ALA A 188 -2.32 12.90 15.62
CA ALA A 188 -3.12 12.53 14.45
C ALA A 188 -2.40 11.55 13.52
N ALA A 189 -1.09 11.69 13.35
CA ALA A 189 -0.26 10.74 12.60
C ALA A 189 -0.31 9.33 13.19
N LYS A 190 -0.17 9.22 14.52
CA LYS A 190 -0.31 7.94 15.24
C LYS A 190 -1.72 7.36 15.11
N LEU A 191 -2.74 8.19 15.26
CA LEU A 191 -4.14 7.78 15.14
C LEU A 191 -4.48 7.31 13.72
N HIS A 192 -3.96 8.00 12.70
CA HIS A 192 -4.06 7.59 11.30
C HIS A 192 -3.41 6.23 11.08
N CYS A 193 -2.18 6.03 11.56
CA CYS A 193 -1.49 4.75 11.48
C CYS A 193 -2.29 3.62 12.15
N LEU A 194 -2.81 3.86 13.35
CA LEU A 194 -3.65 2.88 14.07
C LEU A 194 -4.87 2.47 13.25
N LEU A 195 -5.61 3.43 12.70
CA LEU A 195 -6.80 3.16 11.90
C LEU A 195 -6.45 2.41 10.62
N VAL A 196 -5.41 2.81 9.89
CA VAL A 196 -4.96 2.09 8.68
C VAL A 196 -4.57 0.64 8.99
N MET A 197 -3.91 0.38 10.12
CA MET A 197 -3.44 -0.97 10.49
C MET A 197 -4.55 -1.89 11.02
N LYS A 198 -5.58 -1.33 11.68
CA LYS A 198 -6.57 -2.11 12.43
C LYS A 198 -7.98 -2.04 11.86
N ASP A 199 -8.31 -0.96 11.17
CA ASP A 199 -9.61 -0.73 10.56
C ASP A 199 -9.47 0.01 9.21
N PRO A 200 -8.77 -0.57 8.22
CA PRO A 200 -8.47 0.11 6.94
C PRO A 200 -9.74 0.51 6.16
N ASP A 201 -10.83 -0.26 6.31
CA ASP A 201 -12.13 0.01 5.69
C ASP A 201 -13.06 0.88 6.56
N LEU A 202 -12.59 1.25 7.76
CA LEU A 202 -13.31 2.02 8.75
C LEU A 202 -14.66 1.39 9.16
N LYS A 203 -14.76 0.06 9.15
CA LYS A 203 -15.98 -0.77 9.34
C LYS A 203 -16.26 -1.20 10.76
N LEU A 204 -15.33 -1.01 11.69
CA LEU A 204 -15.57 -1.40 13.07
C LEU A 204 -16.49 -0.37 13.73
N GLU A 205 -17.74 -0.73 14.02
CA GLU A 205 -18.74 0.18 14.58
C GLU A 205 -18.81 0.15 16.10
N GLN A 206 -18.22 -0.88 16.73
CA GLN A 206 -18.12 -0.97 18.18
C GLN A 206 -17.12 0.06 18.73
N ASP A 207 -17.33 0.48 19.97
CA ASP A 207 -16.36 1.33 20.66
C ASP A 207 -14.98 0.67 20.74
N PRO A 208 -13.88 1.45 20.65
CA PRO A 208 -13.82 2.92 20.53
C PRO A 208 -13.74 3.43 19.07
N TRP A 209 -13.92 2.58 18.05
CA TRP A 209 -13.56 2.89 16.67
C TRP A 209 -14.29 4.09 16.06
N PRO A 210 -15.61 4.32 16.27
CA PRO A 210 -16.27 5.54 15.80
C PRO A 210 -15.65 6.81 16.40
N HIS A 211 -15.33 6.78 17.70
CA HIS A 211 -14.76 7.91 18.43
C HIS A 211 -13.35 8.24 17.94
N LEU A 212 -12.52 7.23 17.69
CA LEU A 212 -11.19 7.41 17.11
C LEU A 212 -11.24 8.04 15.70
N ARG A 213 -12.20 7.61 14.87
CA ARG A 213 -12.43 8.19 13.53
C ARG A 213 -12.83 9.67 13.63
N MET A 214 -13.70 10.01 14.58
CA MET A 214 -14.13 11.38 14.85
C MET A 214 -12.98 12.27 15.32
N MET A 215 -12.18 11.81 16.29
CA MET A 215 -11.00 12.53 16.77
C MET A 215 -10.00 12.82 15.63
N LEU A 216 -9.70 11.83 14.78
CA LEU A 216 -8.82 12.06 13.63
C LEU A 216 -9.39 13.15 12.72
N LYS A 217 -10.68 13.04 12.39
CA LYS A 217 -11.38 14.01 11.53
C LYS A 217 -11.34 15.43 12.11
N GLU A 218 -11.50 15.58 13.41
CA GLU A 218 -11.46 16.89 14.09
C GLU A 218 -10.06 17.51 14.08
N ILE A 219 -9.02 16.69 14.27
CA ILE A 219 -7.63 17.18 14.29
C ILE A 219 -7.16 17.60 12.89
N ILE A 220 -7.49 16.81 11.86
CA ILE A 220 -7.07 17.10 10.47
C ILE A 220 -7.95 18.14 9.78
N ARG A 221 -9.13 18.46 10.34
CA ARG A 221 -9.98 19.48 9.74
C ARG A 221 -9.22 20.80 9.84
N PRO A 222 -9.02 21.52 8.71
CA PRO A 222 -8.33 22.79 8.75
C PRO A 222 -9.08 23.71 9.72
N ARG A 223 -8.38 24.17 10.77
CA ARG A 223 -8.91 25.23 11.62
C ARG A 223 -9.07 26.45 10.73
N VAL A 224 -10.32 26.79 10.38
CA VAL A 224 -10.65 28.09 9.81
C VAL A 224 -10.43 29.12 10.92
N SER A 225 -9.17 29.47 11.14
CA SER A 225 -8.74 30.39 12.19
C SER A 225 -7.59 31.22 11.65
N LYS A 226 -7.78 31.80 10.47
CA LYS A 226 -6.92 32.86 9.93
C LYS A 226 -7.69 33.94 9.15
N LEU A 227 -9.00 34.07 9.38
CA LEU A 227 -9.85 35.08 8.71
C LEU A 227 -10.60 36.00 9.69
N LEU A 228 -10.14 36.16 10.92
CA LEU A 228 -10.73 37.10 11.88
C LEU A 228 -9.70 37.94 12.67
N LEU A 229 -8.46 38.09 12.18
CA LEU A 229 -7.46 38.96 12.82
C LEU A 229 -6.75 39.95 11.90
N ASP A 230 -7.04 39.99 10.59
CA ASP A 230 -6.49 40.99 9.66
C ASP A 230 -7.55 42.00 9.18
N GLY A 231 -8.62 42.19 9.95
CA GLY A 231 -9.75 43.04 9.60
C GLY A 231 -9.99 44.17 10.59
N GLU A 232 -8.95 44.91 10.97
CA GLU A 232 -9.11 46.20 11.64
C GLU A 232 -9.00 47.31 10.56
N PRO A 233 -10.09 47.99 10.18
CA PRO A 233 -10.00 49.11 9.26
C PRO A 233 -9.32 50.29 9.96
N ALA A 234 -8.24 50.78 9.35
CA ALA A 234 -7.62 52.05 9.68
C ALA A 234 -8.71 53.15 9.73
N ALA A 235 -8.95 53.68 10.93
CA ALA A 235 -9.72 54.89 11.10
C ALA A 235 -8.98 56.03 10.38
N VAL A 236 -9.60 56.52 9.30
CA VAL A 236 -9.21 57.74 8.60
C VAL A 236 -9.67 58.93 9.44
N ASN A 237 -8.76 59.89 9.62
CA ASN A 237 -8.96 61.19 10.26
C ASN A 237 -10.20 61.94 9.74
N SER A 238 -10.91 62.61 10.66
CA SER A 238 -11.36 64.00 10.55
C SER A 238 -11.65 64.55 11.94
#